data_AF-A0A6H1ZVB2-F1
#
_entry.id   AF-A0A6H1ZVB2-F1
#
_cell.length_a   1.000
_cell.length_b   1.000
_cell.length_c   1.000
_cell.angle_alpha   90.00
_cell.angle_beta   90.00
_cell.angle_gamma   90.00
#
_symmetry.space_group_name_H-M   'P 1'
#
loop_
_entity.id
_entity.type
_entity.pdbx_description
1 polymer ?
#
loop_
_entity_poly.entity_id
_entity_poly.type
_entity_poly.pdbx_seq_one_letter_code
_entity_poly.pdbx_strand_id
1 'polypeptide(L)'
;MKIKFNNFKNNDTVLEMELLPAQEKFWNTEKTYSVLNGGFGCIEGETKIKTTEGEISIADLYKNKSAPQVYSLVGKKIRIAQALVPVKYEPAKLYKVSTASNSFIATEKHRVFTSSGWTTVGSLYSGDILVGVSDNFQETIFENKVKSVKYVKTDNYYDLHILGTHNYLAEGFFHHNSGKTQIMLLKVIYDCLSQPDNYFLLGRKTYTEIYDVLLKDFMDLCHPSWIKSFKKTPHPSVELYTQGKPSTIIFRNIDKLAEDEIKGLNLGGFAIDQAEQMPEAVFQGLTFRLRRKNVKHKVYLTCNPALNWLYKKVKADKDTNWELIEASSKENYANLPKETVERYEEYKITDPGYYKQYVLGIWDESLLSENTAFAREHIEKMMKTQREPLRIMEGIEIYKDFVPGHTYQLGVDPAEGIENRDDAAITLVDHTTLEEVAAWSGKLTPEATAEKAVFLAGKYSTDDLKCLIVPEMNSIGYALMNKLKDLGWHRIYQREEIDNKTGRKVNKLGWRTTTSTKPLAISRFRDILRNGNPKVYSQKTIDQFKTFIYSNEAKDKGVGANIGYHDDRIMSLLLGFWSKGKIQPSTVFSPDNSGKERNINKNSFLIIENGVARIRGLTPILQMEKNWTIN
;
A
#
# COMPACT_ATOMS: atom_id res chain seq x y z
N MET A 1 -14.70 1.78 -27.91
CA MET A 1 -15.65 0.70 -28.30
C MET A 1 -17.01 0.90 -27.62
N LYS A 2 -18.15 0.57 -28.24
CA LYS A 2 -19.46 0.55 -27.55
C LYS A 2 -19.86 -0.87 -27.14
N ILE A 3 -20.30 -1.05 -25.90
CA ILE A 3 -20.87 -2.30 -25.39
C ILE A 3 -22.38 -2.16 -25.21
N LYS A 4 -23.10 -3.25 -25.47
CA LYS A 4 -24.57 -3.32 -25.39
C LYS A 4 -24.97 -4.57 -24.64
N PHE A 5 -25.93 -4.44 -23.73
CA PHE A 5 -26.59 -5.56 -23.08
C PHE A 5 -28.09 -5.49 -23.36
N ASN A 6 -28.66 -6.65 -23.64
CA ASN A 6 -30.06 -6.80 -23.95
C ASN A 6 -30.83 -7.43 -22.78
N ASN A 7 -32.11 -7.12 -22.70
CA ASN A 7 -33.05 -7.75 -21.79
C ASN A 7 -33.15 -9.25 -22.12
N PHE A 8 -33.08 -10.09 -21.09
CA PHE A 8 -33.13 -11.54 -21.27
C PHE A 8 -34.45 -12.04 -21.88
N LYS A 9 -35.58 -11.35 -21.64
CA LYS A 9 -36.93 -11.80 -22.03
C LYS A 9 -37.35 -11.33 -23.42
N ASN A 10 -37.11 -10.06 -23.75
CA ASN A 10 -37.60 -9.43 -24.97
C ASN A 10 -36.49 -8.92 -25.90
N ASN A 11 -35.22 -9.09 -25.53
CA ASN A 11 -34.03 -8.73 -26.31
C ASN A 11 -33.86 -7.23 -26.62
N ASP A 12 -34.64 -6.35 -25.99
CA ASP A 12 -34.45 -4.90 -26.09
C ASP A 12 -33.12 -4.49 -25.41
N THR A 13 -32.41 -3.51 -25.97
CA THR A 13 -31.22 -2.96 -25.33
C THR A 13 -31.58 -2.25 -24.03
N VAL A 14 -31.00 -2.70 -22.91
CA VAL A 14 -31.25 -2.14 -21.57
C VAL A 14 -30.05 -1.41 -20.99
N LEU A 15 -28.86 -1.64 -21.54
CA LEU A 15 -27.64 -0.91 -21.19
C LEU A 15 -26.77 -0.74 -22.44
N GLU A 16 -26.38 0.49 -22.73
CA GLU A 16 -25.39 0.83 -23.75
C GLU A 16 -24.35 1.76 -23.13
N MET A 17 -23.07 1.47 -23.36
CA MET A 17 -21.96 2.26 -22.81
C MET A 17 -20.80 2.33 -23.81
N GLU A 18 -20.17 3.49 -23.89
CA GLU A 18 -18.91 3.66 -24.61
C GLU A 18 -17.73 3.49 -23.66
N LEU A 19 -16.82 2.58 -24.03
CA LEU A 19 -15.64 2.20 -23.25
C LEU A 19 -14.44 3.10 -23.59
N LEU A 20 -13.73 3.50 -22.55
CA LEU A 20 -12.41 4.15 -22.64
C LEU A 20 -11.36 3.15 -23.13
N PRO A 21 -10.20 3.59 -23.66
CA PRO A 21 -9.16 2.68 -24.18
C PRO A 21 -8.70 1.59 -23.20
N ALA A 22 -8.46 1.95 -21.93
CA ALA A 22 -8.09 0.97 -20.91
C ALA A 22 -9.25 0.02 -20.55
N GLN A 23 -10.50 0.52 -20.54
CA GLN A 23 -11.68 -0.30 -20.34
C GLN A 23 -11.92 -1.24 -21.52
N GLU A 24 -11.66 -0.79 -22.74
CA GLU A 24 -11.73 -1.58 -23.97
C GLU A 24 -10.67 -2.67 -23.99
N LYS A 25 -9.43 -2.35 -23.62
CA LYS A 25 -8.35 -3.34 -23.46
C LYS A 25 -8.73 -4.38 -22.40
N PHE A 26 -9.29 -3.93 -21.27
CA PHE A 26 -9.79 -4.81 -20.22
C PHE A 26 -10.98 -5.66 -20.68
N TRP A 27 -11.87 -5.08 -21.47
CA TRP A 27 -13.04 -5.77 -21.99
C TRP A 27 -12.67 -6.88 -22.98
N ASN A 28 -11.67 -6.64 -23.81
CA ASN A 28 -11.25 -7.54 -24.88
C ASN A 28 -10.15 -8.55 -24.47
N THR A 29 -9.72 -8.55 -23.21
CA THR A 29 -8.68 -9.48 -22.74
C THR A 29 -9.14 -10.95 -22.80
N GLU A 30 -8.40 -11.75 -23.57
CA GLU A 30 -8.60 -13.20 -23.60
C GLU A 30 -7.80 -13.93 -22.51
N LYS A 31 -6.85 -13.26 -21.84
CA LYS A 31 -6.07 -13.84 -20.75
C LYS A 31 -6.95 -14.28 -19.58
N THR A 32 -6.53 -15.32 -18.87
CA THR A 32 -7.22 -15.80 -17.67
C THR A 32 -7.11 -14.79 -16.53
N TYR A 33 -5.92 -14.22 -16.33
CA TYR A 33 -5.66 -13.24 -15.28
C TYR A 33 -5.57 -11.84 -15.88
N SER A 34 -6.33 -10.89 -15.36
CA SER A 34 -6.31 -9.51 -15.84
C SER A 34 -6.41 -8.51 -14.70
N VAL A 35 -5.56 -7.49 -14.73
CA VAL A 35 -5.49 -6.42 -13.72
C VAL A 35 -5.71 -5.07 -14.38
N LEU A 36 -6.66 -4.29 -13.86
CA LEU A 36 -6.91 -2.91 -14.26
C LEU A 36 -6.49 -1.95 -13.15
N ASN A 37 -5.51 -1.10 -13.47
CA ASN A 37 -4.87 -0.17 -12.55
C ASN A 37 -5.18 1.31 -12.91
N GLY A 38 -5.55 2.16 -11.93
CA GLY A 38 -5.70 3.62 -12.11
C GLY A 38 -6.51 4.35 -11.01
N GLY A 39 -6.61 5.69 -10.97
CA GLY A 39 -7.38 6.46 -9.95
C GLY A 39 -8.22 7.63 -10.52
N PHE A 40 -9.47 7.85 -10.06
CA PHE A 40 -10.31 8.99 -10.50
C PHE A 40 -10.96 9.74 -9.32
N GLY A 41 -11.16 11.06 -9.48
CA GLY A 41 -11.25 12.10 -8.43
C GLY A 41 -12.53 12.24 -7.60
N CYS A 42 -12.54 13.29 -6.74
CA CYS A 42 -13.43 13.55 -5.58
C CYS A 42 -13.70 15.08 -5.33
N ILE A 43 -14.40 15.48 -4.24
CA ILE A 43 -14.93 16.87 -3.99
C ILE A 43 -14.39 17.60 -2.73
N GLU A 44 -14.54 18.93 -2.62
CA GLU A 44 -14.13 19.72 -1.44
C GLU A 44 -15.00 19.45 -0.20
N GLY A 45 -14.41 19.58 1.00
CA GLY A 45 -15.10 19.50 2.29
C GLY A 45 -16.34 20.38 2.47
N GLU A 46 -16.33 21.62 1.99
CA GLU A 46 -17.47 22.53 2.14
C GLU A 46 -18.59 22.27 1.13
N THR A 47 -18.39 21.33 0.19
CA THR A 47 -19.39 20.97 -0.82
C THR A 47 -20.67 20.48 -0.13
N LYS A 48 -21.76 21.19 -0.34
CA LYS A 48 -23.08 20.86 0.20
C LYS A 48 -23.72 19.73 -0.58
N ILE A 49 -23.91 18.61 0.12
CA ILE A 49 -24.62 17.45 -0.39
C ILE A 49 -26.11 17.67 -0.14
N LYS A 50 -26.95 17.48 -1.17
CA LYS A 50 -28.41 17.56 -1.01
C LYS A 50 -28.92 16.25 -0.39
N THR A 51 -29.22 16.31 0.90
CA THR A 51 -29.81 15.21 1.66
C THR A 51 -31.33 15.39 1.81
N THR A 52 -32.03 14.34 2.25
CA THR A 52 -33.45 14.41 2.61
C THR A 52 -33.74 15.27 3.83
N GLU A 53 -32.72 15.52 4.67
CA GLU A 53 -32.82 16.32 5.89
C GLU A 53 -32.36 17.78 5.67
N GLY A 54 -31.99 18.12 4.43
CA GLY A 54 -31.47 19.43 4.05
C GLY A 54 -30.11 19.35 3.36
N GLU A 55 -29.45 20.49 3.19
CA GLU A 55 -28.10 20.54 2.64
C GLU A 55 -27.06 20.50 3.76
N ILE A 56 -26.14 19.54 3.68
CA ILE A 56 -25.10 19.32 4.69
C ILE A 56 -23.76 19.25 3.97
N SER A 57 -22.73 19.91 4.50
CA SER A 57 -21.37 19.83 3.94
C SER A 57 -20.83 18.40 4.07
N ILE A 58 -20.05 17.95 3.07
CA ILE A 58 -19.45 16.63 3.13
C ILE A 58 -18.44 16.49 4.29
N ALA A 59 -17.79 17.58 4.70
CA ALA A 59 -16.93 17.61 5.88
C ALA A 59 -17.71 17.41 7.19
N ASP A 60 -18.90 18.00 7.33
CA ASP A 60 -19.75 17.80 8.52
C ASP A 60 -20.31 16.38 8.56
N LEU A 61 -20.72 15.84 7.42
CA LEU A 61 -21.11 14.43 7.31
C LEU A 61 -19.97 13.50 7.76
N TYR A 62 -18.73 13.77 7.35
CA TYR A 62 -17.55 13.02 7.80
C TYR A 62 -17.29 13.18 9.30
N LYS A 63 -17.34 14.41 9.81
CA LYS A 63 -17.07 14.76 11.21
C LYS A 63 -18.07 14.10 12.16
N ASN A 64 -19.34 14.11 11.78
CA ASN A 64 -20.45 13.55 12.55
C ASN A 64 -20.65 12.04 12.32
N LYS A 65 -19.82 11.43 11.45
CA LYS A 65 -19.96 10.03 11.02
C LYS A 65 -21.38 9.72 10.53
N SER A 66 -21.97 10.67 9.81
CA SER A 66 -23.33 10.59 9.30
C SER A 66 -23.35 9.97 7.91
N ALA A 67 -24.27 9.03 7.70
CA ALA A 67 -24.55 8.38 6.42
C ALA A 67 -25.95 8.84 5.96
N PRO A 68 -26.05 9.93 5.17
CA PRO A 68 -27.34 10.54 4.86
C PRO A 68 -28.07 9.84 3.70
N GLN A 69 -29.38 10.02 3.61
CA GLN A 69 -30.11 9.79 2.37
C GLN A 69 -29.96 11.03 1.46
N VAL A 70 -29.58 10.82 0.20
CA VAL A 70 -29.29 11.87 -0.78
C VAL A 70 -30.15 11.73 -2.02
N TYR A 71 -30.25 12.81 -2.80
CA TYR A 71 -30.89 12.77 -4.11
C TYR A 71 -29.90 12.34 -5.19
N SER A 72 -30.31 11.42 -6.06
CA SER A 72 -29.49 10.82 -7.11
C SER A 72 -30.28 10.73 -8.43
N LEU A 73 -29.58 10.73 -9.55
CA LEU A 73 -30.13 10.63 -10.89
C LEU A 73 -30.12 9.17 -11.38
N VAL A 74 -31.30 8.65 -11.74
CA VAL A 74 -31.47 7.35 -12.39
C VAL A 74 -32.21 7.55 -13.71
N GLY A 75 -31.48 7.41 -14.83
CA GLY A 75 -31.99 7.82 -16.14
C GLY A 75 -32.25 9.33 -16.16
N LYS A 76 -33.51 9.73 -16.36
CA LYS A 76 -33.96 11.14 -16.29
C LYS A 76 -34.77 11.46 -15.03
N LYS A 77 -34.79 10.58 -14.04
CA LYS A 77 -35.60 10.72 -12.82
C LYS A 77 -34.73 10.86 -11.59
N ILE A 78 -35.14 11.75 -10.69
CA ILE A 78 -34.52 11.91 -9.38
C ILE A 78 -35.08 10.85 -8.44
N ARG A 79 -34.20 10.22 -7.67
CA ARG A 79 -34.51 9.21 -6.65
C ARG A 79 -33.77 9.52 -5.36
N ILE A 80 -34.28 9.02 -4.25
CA ILE A 80 -33.57 9.04 -2.98
C ILE A 80 -32.69 7.78 -2.92
N ALA A 81 -31.41 7.96 -2.62
CA ALA A 81 -30.43 6.91 -2.45
C ALA A 81 -29.68 7.09 -1.13
N GLN A 82 -29.26 6.00 -0.51
CA GLN A 82 -28.49 6.06 0.72
C GLN A 82 -27.02 6.39 0.39
N ALA A 83 -26.40 7.30 1.11
CA ALA A 83 -24.95 7.50 1.07
C ALA A 83 -24.29 6.77 2.25
N LEU A 84 -23.00 6.45 2.11
CA LEU A 84 -22.16 6.07 3.23
C LEU A 84 -21.58 7.28 3.94
N VAL A 85 -20.95 7.03 5.10
CA VAL A 85 -20.11 8.04 5.75
C VAL A 85 -19.00 8.46 4.76
N PRO A 86 -18.86 9.76 4.48
CA PRO A 86 -17.82 10.22 3.56
C PRO A 86 -16.43 9.82 4.02
N VAL A 87 -15.50 9.66 3.08
CA VAL A 87 -14.10 9.39 3.37
C VAL A 87 -13.29 10.64 3.10
N LYS A 88 -12.49 11.07 4.08
CA LYS A 88 -11.55 12.19 3.94
C LYS A 88 -10.22 11.67 3.38
N TYR A 89 -9.70 12.37 2.39
CA TYR A 89 -8.39 12.14 1.79
C TYR A 89 -7.48 13.35 1.99
N GLU A 90 -6.18 13.10 1.87
CA GLU A 90 -5.13 14.11 1.98
C GLU A 90 -5.29 15.24 0.94
N PRO A 91 -4.74 16.43 1.19
CA PRO A 91 -4.98 17.60 0.34
C PRO A 91 -4.65 17.40 -1.13
N ALA A 92 -5.59 17.80 -2.00
CA ALA A 92 -5.37 17.89 -3.45
C ALA A 92 -5.82 19.25 -3.96
N LYS A 93 -5.36 19.61 -5.16
CA LYS A 93 -5.77 20.87 -5.78
C LYS A 93 -7.23 20.79 -6.24
N LEU A 94 -7.98 21.81 -5.90
CA LEU A 94 -9.41 21.91 -6.14
C LEU A 94 -9.75 23.05 -7.12
N TYR A 95 -10.67 22.77 -8.03
CA TYR A 95 -11.17 23.68 -9.03
C TYR A 95 -12.61 24.07 -8.72
N LYS A 96 -12.88 25.37 -8.71
CA LYS A 96 -14.23 25.91 -8.65
C LYS A 96 -14.82 25.96 -10.05
N VAL A 97 -15.89 25.20 -10.24
CA VAL A 97 -16.76 25.31 -11.41
C VAL A 97 -17.87 26.29 -11.04
N SER A 98 -17.94 27.40 -11.76
CA SER A 98 -18.94 28.44 -11.56
C SER A 98 -19.92 28.45 -12.72
N THR A 99 -21.21 28.47 -12.43
CA THR A 99 -22.29 28.70 -13.39
C THR A 99 -22.96 30.06 -13.12
N ALA A 100 -24.08 30.35 -13.77
CA ALA A 100 -24.87 31.54 -13.47
C ALA A 100 -25.61 31.47 -12.13
N SER A 101 -25.99 30.27 -11.70
CA SER A 101 -26.80 30.01 -10.51
C SER A 101 -25.92 29.56 -9.35
N ASN A 102 -25.19 28.46 -9.54
CA ASN A 102 -24.45 27.78 -8.48
C ASN A 102 -22.99 27.56 -8.85
N SER A 103 -22.20 27.13 -7.86
CA SER A 103 -20.82 26.72 -8.06
C SER A 103 -20.46 25.59 -7.12
N PHE A 104 -19.58 24.71 -7.55
CA PHE A 104 -19.01 23.67 -6.70
C PHE A 104 -17.50 23.64 -6.85
N ILE A 105 -16.84 22.98 -5.91
CA ILE A 105 -15.39 22.86 -5.89
C ILE A 105 -15.03 21.37 -5.82
N ALA A 106 -14.23 20.92 -6.77
CA ALA A 106 -13.86 19.52 -6.85
C ALA A 106 -12.46 19.33 -7.42
N THR A 107 -11.92 18.13 -7.25
CA THR A 107 -10.76 17.72 -8.02
C THR A 107 -11.14 17.64 -9.50
N GLU A 108 -10.17 17.79 -10.35
CA GLU A 108 -10.36 17.87 -11.80
C GLU A 108 -10.89 16.61 -12.45
N LYS A 109 -10.48 15.45 -11.93
CA LYS A 109 -10.96 14.15 -12.38
C LYS A 109 -12.36 13.84 -11.85
N HIS A 110 -12.91 14.69 -10.98
CA HIS A 110 -14.27 14.53 -10.47
C HIS A 110 -15.25 14.63 -11.63
N ARG A 111 -16.25 13.76 -11.65
CA ARG A 111 -17.21 13.71 -12.75
C ARG A 111 -18.51 14.41 -12.38
N VAL A 112 -19.09 15.07 -13.38
CA VAL A 112 -20.40 15.73 -13.30
C VAL A 112 -21.24 15.44 -14.53
N PHE A 113 -22.55 15.51 -14.38
CA PHE A 113 -23.49 15.25 -15.47
C PHE A 113 -23.77 16.53 -16.26
N THR A 114 -23.65 16.42 -17.58
CA THR A 114 -23.96 17.48 -18.55
C THR A 114 -25.08 17.03 -19.48
N SER A 115 -25.60 17.95 -20.30
CA SER A 115 -26.61 17.62 -21.32
C SER A 115 -26.11 16.60 -22.36
N SER A 116 -24.78 16.47 -22.55
CA SER A 116 -24.14 15.48 -23.41
C SER A 116 -23.69 14.21 -22.67
N GLY A 117 -23.91 14.13 -21.35
CA GLY A 117 -23.57 12.97 -20.52
C GLY A 117 -22.56 13.27 -19.41
N TRP A 118 -21.96 12.23 -18.84
CA TRP A 118 -20.96 12.36 -17.78
C TRP A 118 -19.63 12.86 -18.34
N THR A 119 -19.11 13.95 -17.78
CA THR A 119 -17.80 14.51 -18.10
C THR A 119 -17.00 14.79 -16.84
N THR A 120 -15.69 15.03 -16.96
CA THR A 120 -14.83 15.44 -15.84
C THR A 120 -14.83 16.95 -15.67
N VAL A 121 -14.62 17.44 -14.46
CA VAL A 121 -14.47 18.87 -14.16
C VAL A 121 -13.38 19.52 -15.01
N GLY A 122 -12.28 18.82 -15.26
CA GLY A 122 -11.23 19.29 -16.18
C GLY A 122 -11.70 19.40 -17.64
N SER A 123 -12.70 18.65 -18.07
CA SER A 123 -13.19 18.68 -19.45
C SER A 123 -14.37 19.62 -19.67
N LEU A 124 -14.73 20.42 -18.66
CA LEU A 124 -15.75 21.45 -18.78
C LEU A 124 -15.17 22.74 -19.34
N TYR A 125 -15.79 23.26 -20.39
CA TYR A 125 -15.51 24.54 -20.99
C TYR A 125 -16.61 25.56 -20.68
N SER A 126 -16.29 26.84 -20.85
CA SER A 126 -17.31 27.89 -20.78
C SER A 126 -18.37 27.63 -21.84
N GLY A 127 -19.64 27.60 -21.43
CA GLY A 127 -20.78 27.27 -22.29
C GLY A 127 -21.29 25.84 -22.17
N ASP A 128 -20.50 24.90 -21.61
CA ASP A 128 -20.99 23.55 -21.34
C ASP A 128 -22.16 23.58 -20.37
N ILE A 129 -23.11 22.68 -20.57
CA ILE A 129 -24.38 22.71 -19.86
C ILE A 129 -24.37 21.64 -18.78
N LEU A 130 -24.25 22.07 -17.52
CA LEU A 130 -24.41 21.18 -16.37
C LEU A 130 -25.89 20.91 -16.11
N VAL A 131 -26.19 19.64 -15.87
CA VAL A 131 -27.53 19.19 -15.50
C VAL A 131 -27.67 19.27 -13.99
N GLY A 132 -28.66 20.06 -13.57
CA GLY A 132 -28.97 20.31 -12.17
C GLY A 132 -30.47 20.40 -11.90
N VAL A 133 -30.82 20.67 -10.64
CA VAL A 133 -32.21 20.78 -10.16
C VAL A 133 -32.41 22.16 -9.53
N SER A 134 -33.56 22.80 -9.75
CA SER A 134 -33.86 24.08 -9.06
C SER A 134 -34.21 23.89 -7.59
N ASP A 135 -34.07 24.97 -6.83
CA ASP A 135 -34.30 25.02 -5.38
C ASP A 135 -35.70 24.54 -4.96
N ASN A 136 -36.70 24.65 -5.85
CA ASN A 136 -38.08 24.26 -5.57
C ASN A 136 -38.43 22.81 -5.97
N PHE A 137 -37.47 22.00 -6.46
CA PHE A 137 -37.68 20.60 -6.84
C PHE A 137 -38.83 20.33 -7.84
N GLN A 138 -39.31 21.36 -8.55
CA GLN A 138 -40.35 21.24 -9.56
C GLN A 138 -39.74 20.70 -10.86
N GLU A 139 -39.56 19.38 -10.95
CA GLU A 139 -39.34 18.50 -12.12
C GLU A 139 -38.36 18.92 -13.24
N THR A 140 -37.77 20.12 -13.21
CA THR A 140 -37.17 20.75 -14.37
C THR A 140 -35.66 20.70 -14.24
N ILE A 141 -35.04 19.98 -15.17
CA ILE A 141 -33.61 20.03 -15.45
C ILE A 141 -33.31 21.43 -15.99
N PHE A 142 -32.49 22.19 -15.28
CA PHE A 142 -31.98 23.46 -15.80
C PHE A 142 -30.67 23.23 -16.52
N GLU A 143 -30.55 23.85 -17.68
CA GLU A 143 -29.32 23.94 -18.44
C GLU A 143 -28.45 25.06 -17.86
N ASN A 144 -27.56 24.71 -16.92
CA ASN A 144 -26.68 25.69 -16.30
C ASN A 144 -25.36 25.77 -17.06
N LYS A 145 -25.22 26.83 -17.86
CA LYS A 145 -23.98 27.10 -18.60
C LYS A 145 -22.84 27.36 -17.62
N VAL A 146 -21.79 26.56 -17.74
CA VAL A 146 -20.51 26.78 -17.08
C VAL A 146 -19.99 28.14 -17.54
N LYS A 147 -19.74 29.04 -16.59
CA LYS A 147 -19.07 30.32 -16.85
C LYS A 147 -17.56 30.14 -16.84
N SER A 148 -17.06 29.42 -15.84
CA SER A 148 -15.62 29.21 -15.66
C SER A 148 -15.33 27.97 -14.83
N VAL A 149 -14.19 27.34 -15.10
CA VAL A 149 -13.54 26.38 -14.21
C VAL A 149 -12.21 27.02 -13.80
N LYS A 150 -11.98 27.24 -12.50
CA LYS A 150 -10.79 27.94 -12.01
C LYS A 150 -10.19 27.24 -10.81
N TYR A 151 -8.86 27.13 -10.77
CA TYR A 151 -8.18 26.66 -9.56
C TYR A 151 -8.47 27.62 -8.42
N VAL A 152 -8.78 27.09 -7.23
CA VAL A 152 -9.10 27.92 -6.05
C VAL A 152 -8.19 27.67 -4.86
N LYS A 153 -7.89 26.41 -4.54
CA LYS A 153 -7.03 26.07 -3.40
C LYS A 153 -6.55 24.61 -3.45
N THR A 154 -5.56 24.28 -2.62
CA THR A 154 -5.19 22.91 -2.28
C THR A 154 -5.68 22.62 -0.87
N ASP A 155 -6.54 21.63 -0.72
CA ASP A 155 -7.16 21.30 0.57
C ASP A 155 -7.58 19.83 0.58
N ASN A 156 -7.83 19.28 1.77
CA ASN A 156 -8.40 17.95 1.93
C ASN A 156 -9.67 17.83 1.10
N TYR A 157 -9.83 16.67 0.46
CA TYR A 157 -11.00 16.36 -0.34
C TYR A 157 -11.68 15.11 0.18
N TYR A 158 -12.91 14.90 -0.25
CA TYR A 158 -13.80 13.90 0.29
C TYR A 158 -14.45 13.13 -0.83
N ASP A 159 -14.55 11.82 -0.66
CA ASP A 159 -15.35 10.96 -1.53
C ASP A 159 -16.66 10.62 -0.83
N LEU A 160 -17.76 10.70 -1.59
CA LEU A 160 -19.07 10.27 -1.14
C LEU A 160 -19.48 9.06 -1.96
N HIS A 161 -19.46 7.90 -1.32
CA HIS A 161 -19.94 6.69 -1.96
C HIS A 161 -21.46 6.63 -1.84
N ILE A 162 -22.14 6.65 -2.99
CA ILE A 162 -23.58 6.47 -3.05
C ILE A 162 -23.86 5.02 -3.28
N LEU A 163 -24.49 4.45 -2.26
CA LEU A 163 -25.11 3.16 -2.36
C LEU A 163 -26.10 3.26 -3.52
N GLY A 164 -25.88 2.62 -4.66
CA GLY A 164 -26.86 2.69 -5.74
C GLY A 164 -26.25 3.04 -7.08
N THR A 165 -27.06 3.72 -7.86
CA THR A 165 -26.81 4.98 -8.59
C THR A 165 -25.39 5.59 -8.74
N HIS A 166 -24.43 5.46 -7.83
CA HIS A 166 -23.06 6.05 -7.89
C HIS A 166 -22.99 7.52 -8.29
N ASN A 167 -24.05 8.26 -7.95
CA ASN A 167 -24.12 9.67 -8.21
C ASN A 167 -25.02 10.35 -7.20
N TYR A 168 -24.78 11.63 -6.98
CA TYR A 168 -25.50 12.44 -6.01
C TYR A 168 -25.62 13.88 -6.46
N LEU A 169 -26.66 14.54 -5.98
CA LEU A 169 -26.86 15.96 -6.11
C LEU A 169 -26.05 16.69 -5.04
N ALA A 170 -25.12 17.53 -5.47
CA ALA A 170 -24.39 18.45 -4.59
C ALA A 170 -24.26 19.81 -5.28
N GLU A 171 -24.39 20.89 -4.51
CA GLU A 171 -24.36 22.28 -5.02
C GLU A 171 -25.28 22.51 -6.23
N GLY A 172 -26.39 21.75 -6.30
CA GLY A 172 -27.36 21.79 -7.39
C GLY A 172 -26.98 21.00 -8.65
N PHE A 173 -25.88 20.26 -8.69
CA PHE A 173 -25.43 19.45 -9.84
C PHE A 173 -25.26 17.97 -9.52
N PHE A 174 -25.36 17.10 -10.52
CA PHE A 174 -25.11 15.67 -10.34
C PHE A 174 -23.62 15.34 -10.50
N HIS A 175 -23.06 14.61 -9.52
CA HIS A 175 -21.65 14.20 -9.39
C HIS A 175 -21.48 12.67 -9.44
N HIS A 176 -20.33 12.11 -9.87
CA HIS A 176 -20.13 10.64 -10.05
C HIS A 176 -18.77 10.09 -9.54
N ASN A 177 -18.69 8.79 -9.21
CA ASN A 177 -17.49 8.05 -8.72
C ASN A 177 -16.58 7.41 -9.86
N SER A 178 -15.48 6.69 -9.56
CA SER A 178 -14.31 6.42 -10.45
C SER A 178 -14.34 5.26 -11.52
N GLY A 179 -15.43 4.50 -11.71
CA GLY A 179 -15.65 3.63 -12.89
C GLY A 179 -14.79 2.36 -13.10
N LYS A 180 -13.72 2.09 -12.34
CA LYS A 180 -12.94 0.82 -12.42
C LYS A 180 -13.78 -0.39 -12.00
N THR A 181 -14.39 -0.27 -10.83
CA THR A 181 -15.32 -1.26 -10.28
C THR A 181 -16.46 -1.51 -11.28
N GLN A 182 -16.97 -0.46 -11.92
CA GLN A 182 -18.04 -0.56 -12.92
C GLN A 182 -17.68 -1.47 -14.11
N ILE A 183 -16.53 -1.24 -14.78
CA ILE A 183 -16.17 -2.08 -15.95
C ILE A 183 -15.88 -3.53 -15.55
N MET A 184 -15.28 -3.74 -14.37
CA MET A 184 -15.07 -5.08 -13.82
C MET A 184 -16.40 -5.80 -13.58
N LEU A 185 -17.36 -5.14 -12.93
CA LEU A 185 -18.68 -5.69 -12.66
C LEU A 185 -19.45 -6.00 -13.94
N LEU A 186 -19.42 -5.09 -14.93
CA LEU A 186 -20.04 -5.33 -16.24
C LEU A 186 -19.43 -6.54 -16.95
N LYS A 187 -18.11 -6.72 -16.86
CA LYS A 187 -17.44 -7.88 -17.46
C LYS A 187 -17.83 -9.19 -16.76
N VAL A 188 -17.93 -9.19 -15.43
CA VAL A 188 -18.43 -10.34 -14.65
C VAL A 188 -19.87 -10.68 -15.03
N ILE A 189 -20.75 -9.68 -15.12
CA ILE A 189 -22.14 -9.87 -15.56
C ILE A 189 -22.19 -10.48 -16.96
N TYR A 190 -21.40 -9.94 -17.90
CA TYR A 190 -21.32 -10.45 -19.27
C TYR A 190 -20.89 -11.92 -19.31
N ASP A 191 -19.83 -12.29 -18.57
CA ASP A 191 -19.34 -13.66 -18.53
C ASP A 191 -20.34 -14.63 -17.89
N CYS A 192 -21.06 -14.19 -16.86
CA CYS A 192 -22.09 -15.01 -16.22
C CYS A 192 -23.36 -15.15 -17.06
N LEU A 193 -23.73 -14.14 -17.85
CA LEU A 193 -24.85 -14.21 -18.79
C LEU A 193 -24.53 -15.06 -20.02
N SER A 194 -23.30 -14.99 -20.53
CA SER A 194 -22.87 -15.67 -21.75
C SER A 194 -22.45 -17.13 -21.56
N GLN A 195 -22.10 -17.53 -20.34
CA GLN A 195 -21.63 -18.89 -20.04
C GLN A 195 -22.58 -19.58 -19.06
N PRO A 196 -23.42 -20.53 -19.51
CA PRO A 196 -24.32 -21.28 -18.63
C PRO A 196 -23.59 -22.07 -17.55
N ASP A 197 -24.26 -22.26 -16.42
CA ASP A 197 -23.76 -22.94 -15.23
C ASP A 197 -22.45 -22.35 -14.68
N ASN A 198 -22.17 -21.06 -14.87
CA ASN A 198 -20.96 -20.46 -14.31
C ASN A 198 -21.10 -20.19 -12.80
N TYR A 199 -19.97 -20.11 -12.09
CA TYR A 199 -19.94 -19.83 -10.65
C TYR A 199 -18.79 -18.89 -10.35
N PHE A 200 -19.12 -17.64 -10.05
CA PHE A 200 -18.19 -16.54 -9.99
C PHE A 200 -18.16 -15.93 -8.59
N LEU A 201 -16.98 -15.59 -8.08
CA LEU A 201 -16.85 -14.88 -6.80
C LEU A 201 -16.56 -13.40 -7.03
N LEU A 202 -17.26 -12.52 -6.32
CA LEU A 202 -16.96 -11.09 -6.20
C LEU A 202 -16.46 -10.80 -4.77
N GLY A 203 -15.34 -10.09 -4.66
CA GLY A 203 -14.69 -9.84 -3.38
C GLY A 203 -14.16 -8.43 -3.18
N ARG A 204 -14.11 -8.02 -1.91
CA ARG A 204 -13.46 -6.83 -1.32
C ARG A 204 -13.00 -7.18 0.08
N LYS A 205 -12.19 -6.31 0.70
CA LYS A 205 -11.52 -6.59 1.98
C LYS A 205 -12.50 -7.02 3.06
N THR A 206 -13.46 -6.18 3.41
CA THR A 206 -14.32 -6.39 4.58
C THR A 206 -15.76 -6.76 4.22
N TYR A 207 -16.49 -7.37 5.16
CA TYR A 207 -17.92 -7.67 5.01
C TYR A 207 -18.73 -6.38 4.77
N THR A 208 -18.39 -5.29 5.46
CA THR A 208 -19.01 -3.97 5.28
C THR A 208 -18.84 -3.50 3.84
N GLU A 209 -17.61 -3.50 3.29
CA GLU A 209 -17.37 -3.11 1.89
C GLU A 209 -18.09 -4.00 0.86
N ILE A 210 -18.31 -5.28 1.18
CA ILE A 210 -19.11 -6.16 0.32
C ILE A 210 -20.55 -5.67 0.24
N TYR A 211 -21.21 -5.42 1.38
CA TYR A 211 -22.63 -5.07 1.41
C TYR A 211 -22.89 -3.62 1.03
N ASP A 212 -22.06 -2.74 1.56
CA ASP A 212 -22.20 -1.29 1.49
C ASP A 212 -21.48 -0.72 0.27
N VAL A 213 -20.79 -1.51 -0.53
CA VAL A 213 -20.23 -0.99 -1.78
C VAL A 213 -20.47 -2.01 -2.88
N LEU A 214 -19.69 -3.08 -2.90
CA LEU A 214 -19.60 -3.96 -4.07
C LEU A 214 -20.91 -4.60 -4.50
N LEU A 215 -21.68 -5.14 -3.56
CA LEU A 215 -22.97 -5.77 -3.83
C LEU A 215 -23.96 -4.74 -4.35
N LYS A 216 -23.90 -3.52 -3.84
CA LYS A 216 -24.82 -2.51 -4.30
C LYS A 216 -24.45 -2.03 -5.69
N ASP A 217 -23.19 -1.66 -5.92
CA ASP A 217 -22.68 -1.34 -7.25
C ASP A 217 -23.07 -2.39 -8.29
N PHE A 218 -22.96 -3.67 -7.91
CA PHE A 218 -23.41 -4.77 -8.75
C PHE A 218 -24.91 -4.71 -9.05
N MET A 219 -25.76 -4.51 -8.05
CA MET A 219 -27.22 -4.49 -8.22
C MET A 219 -27.72 -3.29 -9.03
N ASP A 220 -27.00 -2.18 -9.03
CA ASP A 220 -27.34 -1.01 -9.87
C ASP A 220 -26.97 -1.20 -11.33
N LEU A 221 -25.89 -1.94 -11.60
CA LEU A 221 -25.47 -2.30 -12.95
C LEU A 221 -26.25 -3.51 -13.49
N CYS A 222 -26.62 -4.44 -12.62
CA CYS A 222 -27.28 -5.69 -12.99
C CYS A 222 -28.78 -5.46 -13.19
N HIS A 223 -29.19 -5.28 -14.45
CA HIS A 223 -30.59 -5.05 -14.80
C HIS A 223 -31.50 -6.17 -14.25
N PRO A 224 -32.67 -5.85 -13.64
CA PRO A 224 -33.53 -6.83 -13.01
C PRO A 224 -33.99 -7.98 -13.92
N SER A 225 -34.06 -7.77 -15.24
CA SER A 225 -34.41 -8.83 -16.20
C SER A 225 -33.41 -9.98 -16.23
N TRP A 226 -32.17 -9.75 -15.78
CA TRP A 226 -31.10 -10.74 -15.77
C TRP A 226 -31.14 -11.63 -14.53
N ILE A 227 -31.78 -11.17 -13.45
CA ILE A 227 -31.72 -11.82 -12.15
C ILE A 227 -32.81 -12.90 -12.05
N LYS A 228 -32.39 -14.14 -11.85
CA LYS A 228 -33.29 -15.27 -11.55
C LYS A 228 -33.62 -15.34 -10.06
N SER A 229 -32.60 -15.23 -9.20
CA SER A 229 -32.78 -15.25 -7.76
C SER A 229 -31.69 -14.42 -7.07
N PHE A 230 -32.00 -13.89 -5.89
CA PHE A 230 -31.06 -13.13 -5.08
C PHE A 230 -31.23 -13.53 -3.61
N LYS A 231 -30.14 -13.99 -2.99
CA LYS A 231 -30.03 -14.24 -1.56
C LYS A 231 -29.17 -13.15 -0.94
N LYS A 232 -29.71 -12.44 0.05
CA LYS A 232 -29.04 -11.27 0.66
C LYS A 232 -28.10 -11.63 1.81
N THR A 233 -28.39 -12.63 2.64
CA THR A 233 -27.63 -12.93 3.89
C THR A 233 -27.57 -14.43 4.23
N PRO A 234 -26.62 -14.88 5.08
CA PRO A 234 -25.43 -14.15 5.59
C PRO A 234 -24.28 -14.09 4.56
N HIS A 235 -24.44 -14.74 3.41
CA HIS A 235 -23.49 -14.71 2.31
C HIS A 235 -24.25 -14.40 1.03
N PRO A 236 -24.12 -13.19 0.45
CA PRO A 236 -24.92 -12.81 -0.70
C PRO A 236 -24.60 -13.68 -1.91
N SER A 237 -25.64 -13.96 -2.68
CA SER A 237 -25.51 -14.59 -3.99
C SER A 237 -26.61 -14.16 -4.94
N VAL A 238 -26.26 -13.95 -6.20
CA VAL A 238 -27.19 -13.63 -7.29
C VAL A 238 -27.11 -14.72 -8.33
N GLU A 239 -28.25 -15.29 -8.72
CA GLU A 239 -28.32 -16.16 -9.89
C GLU A 239 -28.80 -15.35 -11.10
N LEU A 240 -28.09 -15.48 -12.22
CA LEU A 240 -28.44 -14.84 -13.49
C LEU A 240 -29.03 -15.85 -14.47
N TYR A 241 -30.03 -15.42 -15.23
CA TYR A 241 -30.58 -16.19 -16.34
C TYR A 241 -29.54 -16.39 -17.44
N THR A 242 -29.54 -17.59 -18.03
CA THR A 242 -28.67 -17.99 -19.15
C THR A 242 -29.45 -18.87 -20.13
N GLN A 243 -28.89 -19.15 -21.31
CA GLN A 243 -29.42 -20.17 -22.22
C GLN A 243 -29.08 -21.59 -21.70
N GLY A 244 -29.52 -21.93 -20.49
CA GLY A 244 -29.24 -23.20 -19.83
C GLY A 244 -29.39 -23.12 -18.32
N LYS A 245 -28.50 -23.79 -17.60
CA LYS A 245 -28.48 -23.69 -16.13
C LYS A 245 -28.00 -22.28 -15.72
N PRO A 246 -28.68 -21.62 -14.77
CA PRO A 246 -28.31 -20.29 -14.32
C PRO A 246 -26.87 -20.23 -13.83
N SER A 247 -26.23 -19.09 -14.04
CA SER A 247 -24.93 -18.80 -13.44
C SER A 247 -25.13 -18.17 -12.08
N THR A 248 -24.24 -18.46 -11.12
CA THR A 248 -24.30 -17.89 -9.78
C THR A 248 -23.10 -16.99 -9.53
N ILE A 249 -23.36 -15.81 -8.98
CA ILE A 249 -22.34 -14.88 -8.48
C ILE A 249 -22.45 -14.86 -6.97
N ILE A 250 -21.36 -15.14 -6.26
CA ILE A 250 -21.28 -15.09 -4.80
C ILE A 250 -20.42 -13.93 -4.33
N PHE A 251 -20.77 -13.33 -3.19
CA PHE A 251 -20.02 -12.22 -2.62
C PHE A 251 -19.31 -12.65 -1.34
N ARG A 252 -18.00 -12.39 -1.24
CA ARG A 252 -17.16 -12.85 -0.12
C ARG A 252 -16.16 -11.79 0.30
N ASN A 253 -16.02 -11.58 1.60
CA ASN A 253 -14.95 -10.75 2.15
C ASN A 253 -13.63 -11.53 2.14
N ILE A 254 -12.57 -10.90 1.65
CA ILE A 254 -11.27 -11.56 1.49
C ILE A 254 -10.39 -11.51 2.74
N ASP A 255 -10.73 -10.69 3.74
CA ASP A 255 -9.98 -10.58 5.00
C ASP A 255 -10.17 -11.77 5.94
N LYS A 256 -11.36 -12.37 5.95
CA LYS A 256 -11.75 -13.50 6.81
C LYS A 256 -12.22 -14.72 6.03
N LEU A 257 -11.85 -14.81 4.76
CA LEU A 257 -12.23 -15.97 3.96
C LEU A 257 -11.54 -17.20 4.53
N ALA A 258 -12.27 -17.99 5.33
CA ALA A 258 -11.72 -19.14 6.02
C ALA A 258 -11.20 -20.16 4.99
N GLU A 259 -10.10 -20.83 5.31
CA GLU A 259 -9.48 -21.81 4.42
C GLU A 259 -10.47 -22.90 3.99
N ASP A 260 -11.36 -23.32 4.90
CA ASP A 260 -12.41 -24.30 4.65
C ASP A 260 -13.50 -23.79 3.70
N GLU A 261 -13.84 -22.50 3.77
CA GLU A 261 -14.76 -21.88 2.82
C GLU A 261 -14.16 -21.88 1.41
N ILE A 262 -12.87 -21.59 1.29
CA ILE A 262 -12.14 -21.63 0.01
C ILE A 262 -12.06 -23.07 -0.51
N LYS A 263 -11.78 -24.06 0.35
CA LYS A 263 -11.66 -25.48 -0.03
C LYS A 263 -12.91 -26.02 -0.74
N GLY A 264 -14.09 -25.59 -0.31
CA GLY A 264 -15.37 -26.03 -0.89
C GLY A 264 -15.68 -25.46 -2.28
N LEU A 265 -15.03 -24.39 -2.74
CA LEU A 265 -15.43 -23.69 -3.95
C LEU A 265 -15.10 -24.45 -5.25
N ASN A 266 -15.98 -24.35 -6.24
CA ASN A 266 -15.71 -24.80 -7.61
C ASN A 266 -16.07 -23.67 -8.58
N LEU A 267 -15.08 -22.81 -8.83
CA LEU A 267 -15.21 -21.53 -9.51
C LEU A 267 -14.97 -21.67 -11.01
N GLY A 268 -15.78 -20.96 -11.79
CA GLY A 268 -15.44 -20.57 -13.15
C GLY A 268 -14.70 -19.24 -13.21
N GLY A 269 -14.74 -18.44 -12.15
CA GLY A 269 -13.91 -17.24 -12.06
C GLY A 269 -14.05 -16.51 -10.74
N PHE A 270 -13.22 -15.49 -10.54
CA PHE A 270 -13.39 -14.55 -9.44
C PHE A 270 -12.91 -13.15 -9.81
N ALA A 271 -13.49 -12.15 -9.15
CA ALA A 271 -13.20 -10.75 -9.36
C ALA A 271 -13.05 -10.02 -8.02
N ILE A 272 -11.94 -9.30 -7.84
CA ILE A 272 -11.62 -8.61 -6.58
C ILE A 272 -11.44 -7.13 -6.86
N ASP A 273 -12.29 -6.32 -6.23
CA ASP A 273 -12.11 -4.88 -6.21
C ASP A 273 -11.16 -4.47 -5.09
N GLN A 274 -10.33 -3.45 -5.35
CA GLN A 274 -9.22 -3.06 -4.48
C GLN A 274 -8.28 -4.22 -4.14
N ALA A 275 -7.85 -4.94 -5.18
CA ALA A 275 -6.99 -6.11 -5.04
C ALA A 275 -5.64 -5.80 -4.37
N GLU A 276 -5.24 -4.53 -4.26
CA GLU A 276 -4.07 -4.13 -3.48
C GLU A 276 -4.16 -4.49 -1.99
N GLN A 277 -5.38 -4.73 -1.49
CA GLN A 277 -5.67 -5.09 -0.10
C GLN A 277 -5.83 -6.61 0.10
N MET A 278 -5.74 -7.41 -0.96
CA MET A 278 -5.91 -8.86 -0.91
C MET A 278 -4.63 -9.54 -0.40
N PRO A 279 -4.70 -10.48 0.56
CA PRO A 279 -3.57 -11.33 0.91
C PRO A 279 -3.24 -12.35 -0.20
N GLU A 280 -1.95 -12.62 -0.45
CA GLU A 280 -1.51 -13.56 -1.50
C GLU A 280 -2.05 -14.98 -1.28
N ALA A 281 -2.07 -15.46 -0.04
CA ALA A 281 -2.58 -16.80 0.29
C ALA A 281 -4.05 -16.98 -0.10
N VAL A 282 -4.87 -15.93 0.05
CA VAL A 282 -6.28 -15.95 -0.37
C VAL A 282 -6.38 -16.03 -1.88
N PHE A 283 -5.60 -15.23 -2.60
CA PHE A 283 -5.52 -15.29 -4.06
C PHE A 283 -5.14 -16.70 -4.53
N GLN A 284 -4.04 -17.26 -4.01
CA GLN A 284 -3.59 -18.61 -4.35
C GLN A 284 -4.68 -19.65 -4.06
N GLY A 285 -5.30 -19.58 -2.88
CA GLY A 285 -6.43 -20.42 -2.48
C GLY A 285 -7.57 -20.39 -3.49
N LEU A 286 -7.99 -19.21 -3.95
CA LEU A 286 -9.05 -19.05 -4.97
C LEU A 286 -8.62 -19.57 -6.34
N THR A 287 -7.36 -19.36 -6.75
CA THR A 287 -6.87 -19.89 -8.03
C THR A 287 -6.90 -21.42 -8.10
N PHE A 288 -6.59 -22.12 -7.01
CA PHE A 288 -6.73 -23.59 -6.92
C PHE A 288 -8.19 -24.08 -6.99
N ARG A 289 -9.17 -23.17 -7.04
CA ARG A 289 -10.60 -23.47 -7.17
C ARG A 289 -11.16 -23.13 -8.53
N LEU A 290 -10.36 -22.57 -9.43
CA LEU A 290 -10.68 -22.39 -10.86
C LEU A 290 -10.68 -23.75 -11.56
N ARG A 291 -11.76 -24.52 -11.39
CA ARG A 291 -11.87 -25.90 -11.88
C ARG A 291 -13.23 -26.24 -12.47
N ARG A 292 -14.11 -25.24 -12.61
CA ARG A 292 -15.45 -25.46 -13.12
C ARG A 292 -15.41 -25.85 -14.60
N LYS A 293 -16.11 -26.92 -14.96
CA LYS A 293 -16.12 -27.46 -16.33
C LYS A 293 -17.00 -26.60 -17.25
N ASN A 294 -16.70 -26.63 -18.54
CA ASN A 294 -17.49 -26.02 -19.62
C ASN A 294 -17.63 -24.49 -19.53
N VAL A 295 -16.75 -23.83 -18.78
CA VAL A 295 -16.66 -22.37 -18.69
C VAL A 295 -15.20 -21.96 -18.89
N LYS A 296 -14.97 -20.81 -19.51
CA LYS A 296 -13.66 -20.17 -19.59
C LYS A 296 -13.32 -19.58 -18.23
N HIS A 297 -12.16 -19.97 -17.68
CA HIS A 297 -11.72 -19.43 -16.40
C HIS A 297 -11.24 -18.00 -16.51
N LYS A 298 -11.73 -17.13 -15.62
CA LYS A 298 -11.40 -15.71 -15.61
C LYS A 298 -11.16 -15.17 -14.21
N VAL A 299 -10.14 -14.33 -14.09
CA VAL A 299 -9.73 -13.63 -12.88
C VAL A 299 -9.59 -12.15 -13.22
N TYR A 300 -10.36 -11.33 -12.53
CA TYR A 300 -10.42 -9.89 -12.76
C TYR A 300 -10.05 -9.12 -11.49
N LEU A 301 -8.99 -8.32 -11.55
CA LEU A 301 -8.57 -7.51 -10.41
C LEU A 301 -8.62 -6.03 -10.79
N THR A 302 -9.21 -5.20 -9.94
CA THR A 302 -9.04 -3.75 -10.01
C THR A 302 -8.21 -3.29 -8.82
N CYS A 303 -7.24 -2.42 -9.06
CA CYS A 303 -6.39 -1.91 -7.99
C CYS A 303 -5.88 -0.50 -8.27
N ASN A 304 -5.32 0.11 -7.24
CA ASN A 304 -4.37 1.21 -7.40
C ASN A 304 -2.94 0.64 -7.32
N PRO A 305 -1.90 1.36 -7.81
CA PRO A 305 -0.54 0.87 -7.70
C PRO A 305 -0.16 0.75 -6.23
N ALA A 306 0.33 -0.42 -5.82
CA ALA A 306 0.86 -0.65 -4.49
C ALA A 306 1.99 -1.67 -4.58
N LEU A 307 3.10 -1.44 -3.89
CA LEU A 307 4.15 -2.44 -3.79
C LEU A 307 3.65 -3.53 -2.85
N ASN A 308 3.06 -4.59 -3.40
CA ASN A 308 2.61 -5.82 -2.74
C ASN A 308 2.93 -7.09 -3.59
N TRP A 309 2.43 -8.26 -3.21
CA TRP A 309 2.62 -9.50 -3.99
C TRP A 309 2.10 -9.38 -5.44
N LEU A 310 1.05 -8.58 -5.66
CA LEU A 310 0.47 -8.38 -6.99
C LEU A 310 1.45 -7.61 -7.87
N TYR A 311 2.14 -6.60 -7.33
CA TYR A 311 3.26 -5.93 -8.01
C TYR A 311 4.34 -6.92 -8.40
N LYS A 312 4.79 -7.76 -7.46
CA LYS A 312 5.81 -8.76 -7.73
C LYS A 312 5.40 -9.66 -8.91
N LYS A 313 4.16 -10.16 -8.91
CA LYS A 313 3.63 -11.00 -9.99
C LYS A 313 3.57 -10.32 -11.35
N VAL A 314 2.98 -9.13 -11.42
CA VAL A 314 2.64 -8.49 -12.72
C VAL A 314 3.72 -7.57 -13.26
N LYS A 315 4.66 -7.11 -12.41
CA LYS A 315 5.74 -6.19 -12.80
C LYS A 315 7.14 -6.76 -12.63
N ALA A 316 7.44 -7.38 -11.49
CA ALA A 316 8.79 -7.88 -11.22
C ALA A 316 9.06 -9.18 -11.97
N ASP A 317 8.17 -10.17 -11.80
CA ASP A 317 8.27 -11.50 -12.41
C ASP A 317 7.77 -11.49 -13.87
N LYS A 318 6.92 -10.52 -14.24
CA LYS A 318 6.30 -10.37 -15.58
C LYS A 318 5.66 -11.66 -16.10
N ASP A 319 4.85 -12.31 -15.27
CA ASP A 319 4.18 -13.56 -15.62
C ASP A 319 3.30 -13.38 -16.89
N THR A 320 3.70 -14.04 -17.99
CA THR A 320 3.06 -13.88 -19.30
C THR A 320 1.62 -14.40 -19.38
N ASN A 321 1.15 -15.09 -18.33
CA ASN A 321 -0.24 -15.51 -18.20
C ASN A 321 -1.17 -14.38 -17.76
N TRP A 322 -0.61 -13.25 -17.34
CA TRP A 322 -1.34 -12.07 -16.87
C TRP A 322 -1.42 -11.00 -17.94
N GLU A 323 -2.58 -10.37 -18.04
CA GLU A 323 -2.74 -9.08 -18.73
C GLU A 323 -2.73 -7.97 -17.68
N LEU A 324 -1.68 -7.14 -17.69
CA LEU A 324 -1.67 -5.91 -16.92
C LEU A 324 -2.14 -4.75 -17.82
N ILE A 325 -3.16 -4.04 -17.35
CA ILE A 325 -3.72 -2.89 -18.04
C ILE A 325 -3.56 -1.69 -17.13
N GLU A 326 -2.60 -0.86 -17.50
CA GLU A 326 -2.30 0.38 -16.79
C GLU A 326 -3.00 1.51 -17.52
N ALA A 327 -3.73 2.30 -16.77
CA ALA A 327 -4.28 3.55 -17.24
C ALA A 327 -3.51 4.68 -16.57
N SER A 328 -2.74 5.43 -17.35
CA SER A 328 -2.13 6.66 -16.87
C SER A 328 -3.13 7.80 -16.99
N SER A 329 -3.15 8.70 -16.02
CA SER A 329 -3.87 9.97 -16.22
C SER A 329 -3.15 10.84 -17.27
N LYS A 330 -1.88 10.53 -17.59
CA LYS A 330 -1.08 11.18 -18.64
C LYS A 330 -1.55 10.91 -20.05
N GLU A 331 -2.09 9.73 -20.31
CA GLU A 331 -2.59 9.34 -21.63
C GLU A 331 -3.77 10.19 -22.09
N ASN A 332 -4.45 10.87 -21.15
CA ASN A 332 -5.52 11.79 -21.45
C ASN A 332 -5.09 13.27 -21.55
N TYR A 333 -3.80 13.62 -21.37
CA TYR A 333 -3.34 15.03 -21.28
C TYR A 333 -3.75 15.90 -22.45
N ALA A 334 -3.84 15.34 -23.67
CA ALA A 334 -4.28 16.09 -24.85
C ALA A 334 -5.75 16.52 -24.79
N ASN A 335 -6.56 15.82 -23.99
CA ASN A 335 -7.98 16.11 -23.75
C ASN A 335 -8.20 16.79 -22.39
N LEU A 336 -7.09 17.17 -21.72
CA LEU A 336 -7.10 17.88 -20.45
C LEU A 336 -6.65 19.34 -20.64
N PRO A 337 -7.15 20.29 -19.85
CA PRO A 337 -6.71 21.67 -19.92
C PRO A 337 -5.21 21.81 -19.67
N LYS A 338 -4.60 22.82 -20.29
CA LYS A 338 -3.16 23.08 -20.11
C LYS A 338 -2.78 23.29 -18.63
N GLU A 339 -3.63 23.98 -17.87
CA GLU A 339 -3.46 24.25 -16.43
C GLU A 339 -3.52 22.98 -15.57
N THR A 340 -4.30 22.01 -16.01
CA THR A 340 -4.40 20.67 -15.42
C THR A 340 -3.12 19.87 -15.65
N VAL A 341 -2.61 19.92 -16.88
CA VAL A 341 -1.35 19.28 -17.25
C VAL A 341 -0.20 19.93 -16.46
N GLU A 342 -0.17 21.26 -16.38
CA GLU A 342 0.80 22.03 -15.58
C GLU A 342 0.75 21.64 -14.10
N ARG A 343 -0.44 21.41 -13.56
CA ARG A 343 -0.65 21.01 -12.17
C ARG A 343 -0.27 19.57 -11.86
N TYR A 344 -0.54 18.66 -12.79
CA TYR A 344 0.02 17.32 -12.72
C TYR A 344 1.54 17.38 -12.75
N GLU A 345 2.12 18.16 -13.66
CA GLU A 345 3.57 18.37 -13.72
C GLU A 345 4.13 19.08 -12.46
N GLU A 346 3.30 19.76 -11.66
CA GLU A 346 3.71 20.32 -10.36
C GLU A 346 3.89 19.24 -9.28
N TYR A 347 3.05 18.20 -9.26
CA TYR A 347 3.24 17.06 -8.34
C TYR A 347 4.56 16.34 -8.57
N LYS A 348 5.16 16.48 -9.77
CA LYS A 348 6.54 16.03 -10.03
C LYS A 348 7.55 16.62 -9.04
N ILE A 349 7.25 17.78 -8.48
CA ILE A 349 8.09 18.53 -7.55
C ILE A 349 7.54 18.42 -6.11
N THR A 350 6.24 18.57 -5.90
CA THR A 350 5.64 18.72 -4.56
C THR A 350 5.32 17.41 -3.84
N ASP A 351 4.94 16.37 -4.58
CA ASP A 351 4.75 15.02 -4.05
C ASP A 351 5.08 14.01 -5.16
N PRO A 352 6.38 13.77 -5.40
CA PRO A 352 6.83 12.93 -6.49
C PRO A 352 6.31 11.50 -6.38
N GLY A 353 6.06 11.00 -5.17
CA GLY A 353 5.48 9.68 -4.92
C GLY A 353 4.03 9.62 -5.40
N TYR A 354 3.20 10.57 -4.99
CA TYR A 354 1.82 10.69 -5.44
C TYR A 354 1.72 10.93 -6.94
N TYR A 355 2.57 11.79 -7.51
CA TYR A 355 2.61 12.02 -8.97
C TYR A 355 2.85 10.72 -9.73
N LYS A 356 3.84 9.95 -9.30
CA LYS A 356 4.16 8.67 -9.92
C LYS A 356 3.00 7.70 -9.76
N GLN A 357 2.47 7.54 -8.56
CA GLN A 357 1.43 6.57 -8.24
C GLN A 357 0.08 6.89 -8.90
N TYR A 358 -0.45 8.09 -8.68
CA TYR A 358 -1.84 8.42 -9.00
C TYR A 358 -2.02 9.26 -10.27
N VAL A 359 -0.94 9.85 -10.80
CA VAL A 359 -0.99 10.63 -12.04
C VAL A 359 -0.36 9.87 -13.20
N LEU A 360 0.90 9.46 -13.05
CA LEU A 360 1.58 8.67 -14.07
C LEU A 360 1.12 7.22 -14.08
N GLY A 361 0.49 6.73 -13.00
CA GLY A 361 0.13 5.32 -12.87
C GLY A 361 1.36 4.42 -12.79
N ILE A 362 2.53 5.00 -12.50
CA ILE A 362 3.80 4.28 -12.36
C ILE A 362 3.63 3.29 -11.23
N TRP A 363 3.82 2.03 -11.59
CA TRP A 363 3.86 0.93 -10.66
C TRP A 363 5.25 0.31 -10.75
N ASP A 364 6.22 0.91 -10.05
CA ASP A 364 7.59 0.43 -9.94
C ASP A 364 8.18 0.79 -8.57
N GLU A 365 9.43 0.39 -8.33
CA GLU A 365 10.14 0.62 -7.07
C GLU A 365 10.31 2.10 -6.72
N SER A 366 10.01 3.03 -7.64
CA SER A 366 10.04 4.45 -7.33
C SER A 366 8.88 4.92 -6.44
N LEU A 367 7.88 4.05 -6.17
CA LEU A 367 6.74 4.24 -5.26
C LEU A 367 7.03 4.00 -3.77
N LEU A 368 8.26 3.63 -3.41
CA LEU A 368 8.65 3.46 -2.01
C LEU A 368 8.40 4.77 -1.25
N SER A 369 7.58 4.69 -0.19
CA SER A 369 7.02 5.85 0.51
C SER A 369 8.08 6.68 1.25
N GLU A 370 7.81 7.96 1.50
CA GLU A 370 8.61 8.82 2.39
C GLU A 370 8.61 8.32 3.86
N ASN A 371 7.69 7.40 4.22
CA ASN A 371 7.54 6.79 5.54
C ASN A 371 8.37 5.51 5.75
N THR A 372 9.23 5.15 4.79
CA THR A 372 10.21 4.08 4.98
C THR A 372 11.08 4.37 6.20
N ALA A 373 11.36 3.36 7.02
CA ALA A 373 12.23 3.54 8.17
C ALA A 373 13.68 3.87 7.76
N PHE A 374 14.03 3.72 6.48
CA PHE A 374 15.34 4.02 5.92
C PHE A 374 15.19 4.93 4.70
N ALA A 375 15.98 6.00 4.63
CA ALA A 375 15.93 6.94 3.52
C ALA A 375 16.26 6.27 2.18
N ARG A 376 15.60 6.70 1.11
CA ARG A 376 15.72 6.14 -0.24
C ARG A 376 17.16 6.08 -0.73
N GLU A 377 17.95 7.12 -0.47
CA GLU A 377 19.35 7.21 -0.91
C GLU A 377 20.21 6.12 -0.27
N HIS A 378 19.89 5.72 0.96
CA HIS A 378 20.56 4.60 1.62
C HIS A 378 20.19 3.26 0.98
N ILE A 379 18.93 3.07 0.60
CA ILE A 379 18.45 1.86 -0.09
C ILE A 379 19.10 1.77 -1.47
N GLU A 380 19.11 2.85 -2.25
CA GLU A 380 19.75 2.91 -3.57
C GLU A 380 21.27 2.63 -3.48
N LYS A 381 21.93 3.08 -2.40
CA LYS A 381 23.34 2.77 -2.16
C LYS A 381 23.56 1.27 -1.87
N MET A 382 22.68 0.65 -1.08
CA MET A 382 22.72 -0.79 -0.81
C MET A 382 22.44 -1.61 -2.07
N MET A 383 21.54 -1.15 -2.95
CA MET A 383 21.27 -1.82 -4.24
C MET A 383 22.54 -1.90 -5.11
N LYS A 384 23.41 -0.88 -5.05
CA LYS A 384 24.69 -0.89 -5.78
C LYS A 384 25.71 -1.88 -5.24
N THR A 385 25.54 -2.37 -4.01
CA THR A 385 26.46 -3.36 -3.41
C THR A 385 26.03 -4.79 -3.67
N GLN A 386 24.84 -5.04 -4.23
CA GLN A 386 24.30 -6.37 -4.49
C GLN A 386 25.27 -7.26 -5.29
N ARG A 387 25.29 -8.53 -4.91
CA ARG A 387 26.01 -9.57 -5.64
C ARG A 387 25.46 -10.94 -5.33
N GLU A 388 25.63 -11.85 -6.27
CA GLU A 388 25.34 -13.26 -6.07
C GLU A 388 26.22 -13.85 -4.96
N PRO A 389 25.71 -14.84 -4.20
CA PRO A 389 26.52 -15.54 -3.21
C PRO A 389 27.68 -16.26 -3.91
N LEU A 390 28.85 -16.24 -3.28
CA LEU A 390 30.02 -17.02 -3.71
C LEU A 390 29.68 -18.51 -3.74
N ARG A 391 28.86 -18.97 -2.78
CA ARG A 391 28.34 -20.33 -2.71
C ARG A 391 27.11 -20.40 -1.81
N ILE A 392 26.34 -21.46 -2.00
CA ILE A 392 25.24 -21.84 -1.12
C ILE A 392 25.64 -23.12 -0.39
N MET A 393 25.53 -23.14 0.94
CA MET A 393 25.89 -24.28 1.78
C MET A 393 24.82 -24.47 2.85
N GLU A 394 24.18 -25.65 2.92
CA GLU A 394 23.04 -25.89 3.82
C GLU A 394 21.91 -24.84 3.66
N GLY A 395 21.72 -24.38 2.42
CA GLY A 395 20.80 -23.29 2.06
C GLY A 395 21.31 -21.88 2.41
N ILE A 396 22.42 -21.74 3.14
CA ILE A 396 22.99 -20.44 3.54
C ILE A 396 23.70 -19.79 2.37
N GLU A 397 23.33 -18.56 2.05
CA GLU A 397 23.96 -17.72 1.03
C GLU A 397 25.26 -17.14 1.61
N ILE A 398 26.42 -17.58 1.14
CA ILE A 398 27.74 -17.09 1.60
C ILE A 398 28.29 -16.09 0.60
N TYR A 399 28.60 -14.87 1.05
CA TYR A 399 29.10 -13.78 0.24
C TYR A 399 30.60 -13.50 0.43
N LYS A 400 31.20 -13.88 1.56
CA LYS A 400 32.65 -13.82 1.81
C LYS A 400 33.14 -14.96 2.67
N ASP A 401 34.38 -15.38 2.44
CA ASP A 401 35.08 -16.31 3.31
C ASP A 401 35.52 -15.67 4.63
N PHE A 402 35.80 -16.52 5.61
CA PHE A 402 36.35 -16.12 6.90
C PHE A 402 37.74 -15.50 6.74
N VAL A 403 37.99 -14.39 7.44
CA VAL A 403 39.28 -13.71 7.49
C VAL A 403 39.80 -13.72 8.93
N PRO A 404 40.95 -14.35 9.21
CA PRO A 404 41.55 -14.34 10.55
C PRO A 404 41.78 -12.93 11.09
N GLY A 405 41.45 -12.72 12.37
CA GLY A 405 41.60 -11.43 13.06
C GLY A 405 40.40 -10.49 12.91
N HIS A 406 39.46 -10.76 12.00
CA HIS A 406 38.22 -9.99 11.89
C HIS A 406 37.21 -10.41 12.99
N THR A 407 36.37 -9.46 13.37
CA THR A 407 35.29 -9.66 14.34
C THR A 407 33.97 -9.94 13.63
N TYR A 408 33.35 -11.07 13.96
CA TYR A 408 32.08 -11.50 13.36
C TYR A 408 30.94 -11.49 14.37
N GLN A 409 29.76 -11.12 13.89
CA GLN A 409 28.52 -11.12 14.66
C GLN A 409 27.37 -11.68 13.84
N LEU A 410 26.62 -12.59 14.46
CA LEU A 410 25.47 -13.26 13.87
C LEU A 410 24.18 -12.76 14.53
N GLY A 411 23.34 -12.06 13.76
CA GLY A 411 21.97 -11.79 14.16
C GLY A 411 21.10 -13.01 13.90
N VAL A 412 20.17 -13.29 14.82
CA VAL A 412 19.26 -14.43 14.72
C VAL A 412 17.85 -13.99 15.11
N ASP A 413 16.91 -14.08 14.17
CA ASP A 413 15.49 -13.85 14.38
C ASP A 413 14.74 -15.19 14.26
N PRO A 414 14.32 -15.81 15.39
CA PRO A 414 13.70 -17.13 15.38
C PRO A 414 12.20 -17.08 15.09
N ALA A 415 11.72 -18.09 14.36
CA ALA A 415 10.29 -18.36 14.15
C ALA A 415 9.89 -19.72 14.71
N GLU A 416 8.57 -20.01 14.73
CA GLU A 416 8.02 -21.30 15.21
C GLU A 416 8.23 -22.45 14.20
N GLY A 417 8.57 -22.16 12.95
CA GLY A 417 8.69 -23.16 11.88
C GLY A 417 7.35 -23.65 11.31
N ILE A 418 6.27 -22.87 11.47
CA ILE A 418 4.92 -23.20 10.99
C ILE A 418 4.69 -22.64 9.58
N GLU A 419 4.01 -23.42 8.73
CA GLU A 419 3.58 -23.03 7.39
C GLU A 419 2.62 -21.82 7.48
N ASN A 420 2.79 -20.80 6.62
CA ASN A 420 2.06 -19.52 6.64
C ASN A 420 2.28 -18.59 7.85
N ARG A 421 3.35 -18.77 8.65
CA ARG A 421 3.85 -17.77 9.61
C ARG A 421 5.14 -17.11 9.12
N ASP A 422 5.81 -16.35 9.98
CA ASP A 422 7.10 -15.69 9.70
C ASP A 422 8.24 -16.70 9.47
N ASP A 423 9.30 -16.29 8.78
CA ASP A 423 10.50 -17.12 8.56
C ASP A 423 11.48 -16.94 9.73
N ALA A 424 12.23 -18.00 10.06
CA ALA A 424 13.43 -17.81 10.84
C ALA A 424 14.51 -17.21 9.93
N ALA A 425 15.30 -16.25 10.42
CA ALA A 425 16.35 -15.60 9.65
C ALA A 425 17.66 -15.46 10.44
N ILE A 426 18.79 -15.75 9.78
CA ILE A 426 20.14 -15.52 10.31
C ILE A 426 20.96 -14.67 9.34
N THR A 427 21.67 -13.70 9.88
CA THR A 427 22.54 -12.82 9.09
C THR A 427 23.86 -12.62 9.81
N LEU A 428 24.95 -13.03 9.15
CA LEU A 428 26.30 -12.89 9.66
C LEU A 428 26.96 -11.64 9.06
N VAL A 429 27.57 -10.84 9.93
CA VAL A 429 28.19 -9.56 9.60
C VAL A 429 29.64 -9.56 10.07
N ASP A 430 30.54 -9.09 9.21
CA ASP A 430 31.90 -8.70 9.55
C ASP A 430 31.89 -7.27 10.10
N HIS A 431 32.14 -7.11 11.40
CA HIS A 431 32.16 -5.80 12.06
C HIS A 431 33.45 -5.03 11.78
N THR A 432 34.49 -5.69 11.26
CA THR A 432 35.75 -5.04 10.90
C THR A 432 35.60 -4.29 9.59
N THR A 433 34.88 -4.87 8.62
CA THR A 433 34.64 -4.25 7.31
C THR A 433 33.23 -3.66 7.13
N LEU A 434 32.32 -3.90 8.08
CA LEU A 434 30.90 -3.53 8.02
C LEU A 434 30.16 -4.17 6.83
N GLU A 435 30.41 -5.45 6.59
CA GLU A 435 29.83 -6.17 5.44
C GLU A 435 29.00 -7.36 5.90
N GLU A 436 27.85 -7.56 5.27
CA GLU A 436 27.13 -8.84 5.32
C GLU A 436 28.04 -9.92 4.71
N VAL A 437 28.24 -11.06 5.39
CA VAL A 437 29.10 -12.14 4.88
C VAL A 437 28.34 -13.43 4.61
N ALA A 438 27.20 -13.62 5.28
CA ALA A 438 26.27 -14.70 4.97
C ALA A 438 24.85 -14.36 5.41
N ALA A 439 23.85 -14.91 4.71
CA ALA A 439 22.44 -14.74 5.05
C ALA A 439 21.65 -16.02 4.80
N TRP A 440 20.62 -16.26 5.59
CA TRP A 440 19.67 -17.34 5.39
C TRP A 440 18.31 -16.97 5.97
N SER A 441 17.23 -17.41 5.33
CA SER A 441 15.89 -17.41 5.91
C SER A 441 15.11 -18.64 5.46
N GLY A 442 14.18 -19.09 6.30
CA GLY A 442 13.25 -20.15 5.95
C GLY A 442 12.51 -20.71 7.16
N LYS A 443 11.75 -21.79 6.94
CA LYS A 443 10.98 -22.48 7.98
C LYS A 443 11.86 -23.44 8.76
N LEU A 444 12.26 -23.05 9.97
CA LEU A 444 12.90 -23.93 10.93
C LEU A 444 12.33 -23.72 12.33
N THR A 445 12.34 -24.78 13.12
CA THR A 445 12.07 -24.68 14.56
C THR A 445 13.20 -23.88 15.25
N PRO A 446 12.98 -23.39 16.48
CA PRO A 446 13.99 -22.65 17.22
C PRO A 446 15.28 -23.45 17.46
N GLU A 447 15.18 -24.75 17.70
CA GLU A 447 16.31 -25.64 17.94
C GLU A 447 17.12 -25.87 16.66
N ALA A 448 16.46 -26.12 15.54
CA ALA A 448 17.12 -26.27 14.24
C ALA A 448 17.75 -24.95 13.77
N THR A 449 17.12 -23.82 14.10
CA THR A 449 17.69 -22.48 13.89
C THR A 449 18.95 -22.30 14.73
N ALA A 450 18.97 -22.77 15.99
CA ALA A 450 20.15 -22.74 16.85
C ALA A 450 21.30 -23.59 16.28
N GLU A 451 21.04 -24.80 15.82
CA GLU A 451 22.04 -25.67 15.18
C GLU A 451 22.64 -25.02 13.94
N LYS A 452 21.80 -24.43 13.08
CA LYS A 452 22.26 -23.69 11.91
C LYS A 452 23.09 -22.45 12.28
N ALA A 453 22.69 -21.73 13.33
CA ALA A 453 23.43 -20.58 13.84
C ALA A 453 24.81 -20.97 14.39
N VAL A 454 24.91 -22.05 15.18
CA VAL A 454 26.20 -22.55 15.70
C VAL A 454 27.10 -23.04 14.55
N PHE A 455 26.54 -23.76 13.58
CA PHE A 455 27.28 -24.22 12.41
C PHE A 455 27.93 -23.05 11.65
N LEU A 456 27.15 -22.00 11.38
CA LEU A 456 27.66 -20.82 10.68
C LEU A 456 28.64 -20.03 11.54
N ALA A 457 28.30 -19.76 12.80
CA ALA A 457 29.17 -19.02 13.72
C ALA A 457 30.52 -19.73 13.93
N GLY A 458 30.53 -21.06 14.02
CA GLY A 458 31.74 -21.87 14.16
C GLY A 458 32.70 -21.74 12.97
N LYS A 459 32.18 -21.56 11.75
CA LYS A 459 33.00 -21.34 10.55
C LYS A 459 33.65 -19.96 10.48
N TYR A 460 33.13 -18.99 11.24
CA TYR A 460 33.66 -17.63 11.34
C TYR A 460 34.18 -17.33 12.75
N SER A 461 34.83 -18.34 13.34
CA SER A 461 35.42 -18.27 14.67
C SER A 461 36.80 -18.92 14.67
N THR A 462 37.66 -18.45 15.57
CA THR A 462 38.88 -19.16 15.99
C THR A 462 38.76 -19.54 17.46
N ASP A 463 39.75 -20.28 17.97
CA ASP A 463 39.85 -20.60 19.40
C ASP A 463 39.91 -19.33 20.26
N ASP A 464 40.64 -18.31 19.79
CA ASP A 464 40.83 -17.04 20.50
C ASP A 464 39.68 -16.03 20.30
N LEU A 465 39.02 -16.09 19.13
CA LEU A 465 37.99 -15.12 18.76
C LEU A 465 36.77 -15.82 18.18
N LYS A 466 35.79 -16.08 19.05
CA LYS A 466 34.49 -16.60 18.63
C LYS A 466 33.59 -15.51 18.06
N CYS A 467 32.73 -15.88 17.11
CA CYS A 467 31.63 -15.07 16.62
C CYS A 467 30.63 -14.77 17.76
N LEU A 468 30.14 -13.53 17.84
CA LEU A 468 29.07 -13.18 18.78
C LEU A 468 27.71 -13.53 18.18
N ILE A 469 26.86 -14.25 18.91
CA ILE A 469 25.47 -14.49 18.49
C ILE A 469 24.53 -13.53 19.23
N VAL A 470 23.66 -12.85 18.47
CA VAL A 470 22.65 -11.91 18.97
C VAL A 470 21.26 -12.44 18.63
N PRO A 471 20.68 -13.33 19.47
CA PRO A 471 19.36 -13.88 19.24
C PRO A 471 18.25 -12.94 19.72
N GLU A 472 17.18 -12.81 18.95
CA GLU A 472 15.93 -12.20 19.41
C GLU A 472 15.22 -13.10 20.43
N MET A 473 14.87 -12.51 21.57
CA MET A 473 14.24 -13.15 22.72
C MET A 473 12.75 -12.83 22.75
N ASN A 474 11.98 -13.71 22.12
CA ASN A 474 10.53 -13.80 22.24
C ASN A 474 10.15 -15.05 23.08
N SER A 475 8.87 -15.40 23.20
CA SER A 475 8.43 -16.65 23.87
C SER A 475 9.14 -17.88 23.32
N ILE A 476 9.34 -17.88 22.00
CA ILE A 476 9.96 -18.93 21.20
C ILE A 476 11.50 -18.91 21.32
N GLY A 477 12.10 -17.72 21.53
CA GLY A 477 13.55 -17.53 21.59
C GLY A 477 14.23 -18.21 22.79
N TYR A 478 13.48 -18.61 23.82
CA TYR A 478 14.02 -19.37 24.95
C TYR A 478 14.46 -20.78 24.56
N ALA A 479 13.71 -21.44 23.67
CA ALA A 479 14.06 -22.77 23.17
C ALA A 479 15.37 -22.73 22.36
N LEU A 480 15.50 -21.72 21.47
CA LEU A 480 16.74 -21.42 20.76
C LEU A 480 17.90 -21.18 21.73
N MET A 481 17.71 -20.35 22.76
CA MET A 481 18.76 -20.02 23.73
C MET A 481 19.24 -21.24 24.51
N ASN A 482 18.33 -22.13 24.93
CA ASN A 482 18.71 -23.36 25.64
C ASN A 482 19.51 -24.26 24.72
N LYS A 483 19.07 -24.45 23.47
CA LYS A 483 19.79 -25.26 22.50
C LYS A 483 21.18 -24.70 22.18
N LEU A 484 21.35 -23.37 22.08
CA LEU A 484 22.68 -22.75 21.93
C LEU A 484 23.64 -23.12 23.08
N LYS A 485 23.13 -23.18 24.32
CA LYS A 485 23.92 -23.58 25.49
C LYS A 485 24.27 -25.06 25.47
N ASP A 486 23.31 -25.91 25.10
CA ASP A 486 23.51 -27.37 25.00
C ASP A 486 24.55 -27.71 23.93
N LEU A 487 24.60 -26.93 22.85
CA LEU A 487 25.64 -27.02 21.81
C LEU A 487 27.00 -26.40 22.24
N GLY A 488 27.13 -25.93 23.48
CA GLY A 488 28.37 -25.37 24.02
C GLY A 488 28.72 -23.96 23.53
N TRP A 489 27.76 -23.22 22.96
CA TRP A 489 28.01 -21.85 22.51
C TRP A 489 27.76 -20.84 23.62
N HIS A 490 28.83 -20.22 24.12
CA HIS A 490 28.75 -19.30 25.25
C HIS A 490 28.89 -17.81 24.89
N ARG A 491 29.35 -17.49 23.68
CA ARG A 491 29.53 -16.11 23.22
C ARG A 491 28.23 -15.56 22.64
N ILE A 492 27.32 -15.21 23.54
CA ILE A 492 25.96 -14.72 23.24
C ILE A 492 25.81 -13.31 23.82
N TYR A 493 25.14 -12.42 23.07
CA TYR A 493 24.87 -11.06 23.50
C TYR A 493 24.13 -11.00 24.84
N GLN A 494 24.48 -10.02 25.67
CA GLN A 494 23.83 -9.77 26.95
C GLN A 494 23.23 -8.37 26.97
N ARG A 495 21.97 -8.28 27.41
CA ARG A 495 21.27 -7.03 27.67
C ARG A 495 21.18 -6.78 29.18
N GLU A 496 21.22 -5.50 29.55
CA GLU A 496 20.94 -5.06 30.91
C GLU A 496 19.43 -4.80 31.03
N GLU A 497 18.78 -5.40 32.01
CA GLU A 497 17.41 -5.08 32.41
C GLU A 497 17.41 -4.59 33.87
N ILE A 498 16.47 -3.74 34.23
CA ILE A 498 16.23 -3.39 35.65
C ILE A 498 15.19 -4.39 36.18
N ASP A 499 15.53 -5.07 37.26
CA ASP A 499 14.59 -5.93 37.96
C ASP A 499 13.53 -5.06 38.67
N ASN A 500 12.28 -5.20 38.26
CA ASN A 500 11.16 -4.43 38.81
C ASN A 500 10.92 -4.67 40.31
N LYS A 501 11.39 -5.80 40.87
CA LYS A 501 11.23 -6.12 42.30
C LYS A 501 12.37 -5.59 43.16
N THR A 502 13.59 -5.58 42.63
CA THR A 502 14.80 -5.24 43.42
C THR A 502 15.45 -3.92 43.02
N GLY A 503 15.04 -3.32 41.89
CA GLY A 503 15.64 -2.12 41.32
C GLY A 503 17.07 -2.30 40.79
N ARG A 504 17.61 -3.53 40.86
CA ARG A 504 18.98 -3.82 40.46
C ARG A 504 19.08 -4.08 38.97
N LYS A 505 20.21 -3.70 38.38
CA LYS A 505 20.54 -4.09 37.01
C LYS A 505 20.90 -5.58 36.98
N VAL A 506 20.21 -6.33 36.14
CA VAL A 506 20.46 -7.74 35.87
C VAL A 506 20.85 -7.92 34.41
N ASN A 507 21.85 -8.78 34.15
CA ASN A 507 22.24 -9.14 32.80
C ASN A 507 21.43 -10.36 32.34
N LYS A 508 20.76 -10.25 31.19
CA LYS A 508 20.03 -11.35 30.54
C LYS A 508 20.57 -11.60 29.15
N LEU A 509 20.60 -12.86 28.74
CA LEU A 509 21.06 -13.26 27.41
C LEU A 509 20.03 -12.90 26.33
N GLY A 510 20.54 -12.52 25.17
CA GLY A 510 19.81 -12.19 23.96
C GLY A 510 19.24 -10.77 23.90
N TRP A 511 18.85 -10.38 22.71
CA TRP A 511 18.16 -9.13 22.42
C TRP A 511 16.67 -9.27 22.71
N ARG A 512 16.00 -8.25 23.26
CA ARG A 512 14.54 -8.29 23.45
C ARG A 512 13.90 -7.17 22.65
N THR A 513 13.09 -7.52 21.66
CA THR A 513 12.43 -6.55 20.78
C THR A 513 11.14 -6.03 21.45
N THR A 514 11.12 -4.73 21.73
CA THR A 514 10.01 -3.96 22.31
C THR A 514 9.75 -2.71 21.47
N THR A 515 8.68 -1.98 21.76
CA THR A 515 8.41 -0.65 21.17
C THR A 515 9.52 0.36 21.44
N SER A 516 10.34 0.15 22.47
CA SER A 516 11.48 1.02 22.80
C SER A 516 12.80 0.53 22.21
N THR A 517 13.02 -0.78 22.05
CA THR A 517 14.31 -1.31 21.56
C THR A 517 14.36 -1.45 20.03
N LYS A 518 13.24 -1.76 19.35
CA LYS A 518 13.21 -1.86 17.87
C LYS A 518 13.65 -0.54 17.21
N PRO A 519 13.17 0.65 17.62
CA PRO A 519 13.67 1.92 17.09
C PRO A 519 15.16 2.17 17.36
N LEU A 520 15.73 1.64 18.45
CA LEU A 520 17.16 1.79 18.74
C LEU A 520 18.03 0.99 17.76
N ALA A 521 17.63 -0.24 17.43
CA ALA A 521 18.33 -1.06 16.44
C ALA A 521 18.35 -0.37 15.06
N ILE A 522 17.21 0.21 14.68
CA ILE A 522 17.07 0.98 13.43
C ILE A 522 17.93 2.25 13.46
N SER A 523 17.85 3.03 14.54
CA SER A 523 18.68 4.23 14.71
C SER A 523 20.17 3.89 14.61
N ARG A 524 20.59 2.78 15.24
CA ARG A 524 21.97 2.31 15.17
C ARG A 524 22.39 1.99 13.74
N PHE A 525 21.56 1.26 12.99
CA PHE A 525 21.88 0.94 11.60
C PHE A 525 21.87 2.18 10.70
N ARG A 526 21.00 3.17 10.95
CA ARG A 526 21.06 4.48 10.27
C ARG A 526 22.39 5.20 10.51
N ASP A 527 22.90 5.15 11.73
CA ASP A 527 24.21 5.76 12.04
C ASP A 527 25.34 5.05 11.28
N ILE A 528 25.26 3.72 11.14
CA ILE A 528 26.21 2.94 10.34
C ILE A 528 26.08 3.30 8.85
N LEU A 529 24.85 3.39 8.31
CA LEU A 529 24.60 3.83 6.94
C LEU A 529 25.18 5.22 6.62
N ARG A 530 25.12 6.14 7.59
CA ARG A 530 25.67 7.50 7.46
C ARG A 530 27.19 7.54 7.56
N ASN A 531 27.77 6.82 8.51
CA ASN A 531 29.18 7.01 8.90
C ASN A 531 30.12 5.87 8.50
N GLY A 532 29.61 4.66 8.29
CA GLY A 532 30.42 3.44 8.12
C GLY A 532 30.27 2.75 6.76
N ASN A 533 29.33 3.19 5.92
CA ASN A 533 29.08 2.61 4.59
C ASN A 533 28.94 1.07 4.59
N PRO A 534 27.95 0.52 5.32
CA PRO A 534 27.78 -0.92 5.42
C PRO A 534 27.40 -1.49 4.06
N LYS A 535 27.88 -2.70 3.75
CA LYS A 535 27.51 -3.39 2.51
C LYS A 535 26.56 -4.54 2.81
N VAL A 536 25.38 -4.47 2.20
CA VAL A 536 24.38 -5.53 2.21
C VAL A 536 24.36 -6.14 0.81
N TYR A 537 24.49 -7.45 0.72
CA TYR A 537 24.63 -8.17 -0.54
C TYR A 537 23.34 -8.88 -0.94
N SER A 538 22.59 -9.40 0.03
CA SER A 538 21.38 -10.15 -0.23
C SER A 538 20.27 -9.27 -0.81
N GLN A 539 19.89 -9.58 -2.05
CA GLN A 539 18.73 -8.97 -2.72
C GLN A 539 17.46 -9.09 -1.85
N LYS A 540 17.22 -10.28 -1.28
CA LYS A 540 16.06 -10.57 -0.43
C LYS A 540 16.01 -9.66 0.80
N THR A 541 17.15 -9.38 1.41
CA THR A 541 17.24 -8.46 2.55
C THR A 541 16.94 -7.03 2.10
N ILE A 542 17.50 -6.57 0.98
CA ILE A 542 17.26 -5.24 0.43
C ILE A 542 15.79 -5.04 0.04
N ASP A 543 15.13 -6.08 -0.47
CA ASP A 543 13.70 -6.02 -0.79
C ASP A 543 12.83 -5.86 0.46
N GLN A 544 13.27 -6.35 1.63
CA GLN A 544 12.57 -6.06 2.89
C GLN A 544 12.78 -4.61 3.35
N PHE A 545 13.96 -4.01 3.13
CA PHE A 545 14.19 -2.58 3.43
C PHE A 545 13.23 -1.66 2.68
N LYS A 546 12.90 -2.00 1.44
CA LYS A 546 11.96 -1.27 0.59
C LYS A 546 10.58 -1.17 1.25
N THR A 547 10.12 -2.21 1.92
CA THR A 547 8.78 -2.28 2.50
C THR A 547 8.73 -2.09 4.00
N PHE A 548 9.85 -1.72 4.64
CA PHE A 548 9.95 -1.54 6.08
C PHE A 548 9.58 -0.10 6.47
N ILE A 549 8.40 0.08 7.07
CA ILE A 549 7.75 1.38 7.32
C ILE A 549 7.44 1.58 8.80
N TYR A 550 7.30 2.84 9.22
CA TYR A 550 6.69 3.12 10.51
C TYR A 550 5.21 2.70 10.51
N SER A 551 4.79 2.01 11.57
CA SER A 551 3.45 1.44 11.69
C SER A 551 2.84 1.79 13.05
N ASN A 552 1.55 2.11 13.06
CA ASN A 552 0.77 2.32 14.28
C ASN A 552 0.13 1.02 14.79
N GLU A 553 0.35 -0.11 14.11
CA GLU A 553 -0.17 -1.41 14.54
C GLU A 553 0.63 -1.94 15.75
N ALA A 554 -0.10 -2.42 16.77
CA ALA A 554 0.51 -2.88 18.01
C ALA A 554 1.49 -4.05 17.81
N LYS A 555 1.22 -4.93 16.83
CA LYS A 555 2.07 -6.09 16.49
C LYS A 555 3.44 -5.67 15.94
N ASP A 556 3.51 -4.53 15.25
CA ASP A 556 4.73 -4.05 14.58
C ASP A 556 5.65 -3.29 15.52
N LYS A 557 5.26 -3.12 16.80
CA LYS A 557 6.06 -2.45 17.82
C LYS A 557 6.56 -1.05 17.37
N GLY A 558 5.75 -0.34 16.56
CA GLY A 558 6.02 1.00 16.05
C GLY A 558 6.68 1.07 14.67
N VAL A 559 7.18 -0.05 14.13
CA VAL A 559 7.86 -0.10 12.83
C VAL A 559 7.98 -1.54 12.35
N GLY A 560 7.56 -1.84 11.13
CA GLY A 560 7.51 -3.21 10.62
C GLY A 560 7.44 -3.25 9.11
N ALA A 561 7.38 -4.46 8.56
CA ALA A 561 7.05 -4.63 7.16
C ALA A 561 5.62 -4.14 6.88
N ASN A 562 5.41 -3.55 5.70
CA ASN A 562 4.08 -3.22 5.22
C ASN A 562 3.21 -4.49 5.11
N ILE A 563 1.88 -4.35 5.12
CA ILE A 563 0.94 -5.48 5.13
C ILE A 563 1.24 -6.43 3.95
N GLY A 564 1.50 -7.70 4.27
CA GLY A 564 1.80 -8.75 3.29
C GLY A 564 3.29 -8.91 2.96
N TYR A 565 4.19 -8.20 3.65
CA TYR A 565 5.64 -8.37 3.57
C TYR A 565 6.22 -8.91 4.87
N HIS A 566 7.43 -9.44 4.77
CA HIS A 566 8.20 -9.97 5.90
C HIS A 566 9.27 -8.98 6.35
N ASP A 567 9.59 -8.95 7.65
CA ASP A 567 10.70 -8.19 8.21
C ASP A 567 11.80 -9.06 8.87
N ASP A 568 11.74 -10.38 8.73
CA ASP A 568 12.66 -11.31 9.41
C ASP A 568 14.14 -11.10 9.04
N ARG A 569 14.45 -10.91 7.75
CA ARG A 569 15.85 -10.72 7.29
C ARG A 569 16.39 -9.37 7.68
N ILE A 570 15.57 -8.31 7.60
CA ILE A 570 15.99 -6.98 8.06
C ILE A 570 16.19 -7.00 9.58
N MET A 571 15.32 -7.64 10.36
CA MET A 571 15.50 -7.77 11.79
C MET A 571 16.78 -8.54 12.13
N SER A 572 17.01 -9.69 11.50
CA SER A 572 18.24 -10.45 11.66
C SER A 572 19.49 -9.64 11.27
N LEU A 573 19.46 -8.87 10.18
CA LEU A 573 20.54 -7.97 9.79
C LEU A 573 20.78 -6.87 10.83
N LEU A 574 19.72 -6.21 11.33
CA LEU A 574 19.84 -5.17 12.35
C LEU A 574 20.48 -5.70 13.63
N LEU A 575 20.16 -6.94 14.02
CA LEU A 575 20.81 -7.64 15.13
C LEU A 575 22.25 -8.01 14.79
N GLY A 576 22.54 -8.38 13.54
CA GLY A 576 23.90 -8.62 13.04
C GLY A 576 24.80 -7.40 13.17
N PHE A 577 24.28 -6.19 12.94
CA PHE A 577 25.00 -4.92 13.12
C PHE A 577 24.88 -4.31 14.52
N TRP A 578 24.12 -4.91 15.43
CA TRP A 578 23.85 -4.34 16.74
C TRP A 578 25.11 -4.22 17.61
N SER A 579 25.40 -3.04 18.13
CA SER A 579 26.47 -2.83 19.12
C SER A 579 26.12 -1.70 20.08
N LYS A 580 26.40 -1.88 21.39
CA LYS A 580 26.25 -0.81 22.40
C LYS A 580 27.50 0.10 22.34
N GLY A 581 27.32 1.42 22.15
CA GLY A 581 28.40 2.43 22.29
C GLY A 581 28.53 3.41 21.11
N LYS A 582 29.33 4.50 21.27
CA LYS A 582 29.68 5.41 20.16
C LYS A 582 30.47 4.64 19.11
N ILE A 583 30.12 4.80 17.83
CA ILE A 583 30.92 4.30 16.71
C ILE A 583 32.30 4.95 16.83
N GLN A 584 33.35 4.17 17.07
CA GLN A 584 34.68 4.60 16.67
C GLN A 584 34.83 4.14 15.22
N PRO A 585 34.97 5.06 14.26
CA PRO A 585 35.44 4.69 12.94
C PRO A 585 36.80 3.99 13.14
N SER A 586 36.99 2.84 12.52
CA SER A 586 38.31 2.25 12.36
C SER A 586 39.16 3.22 11.53
N THR A 587 39.95 4.06 12.20
CA THR A 587 41.11 4.69 11.60
C THR A 587 42.18 3.62 11.42
N VAL A 588 42.47 3.27 10.16
CA VAL A 588 43.70 2.57 9.82
C VAL A 588 44.87 3.54 10.10
N PHE A 589 45.84 3.04 10.87
CA PHE A 589 47.04 3.64 11.48
C PHE A 589 47.65 4.95 10.90
N SER A 590 48.08 5.81 11.83
CA SER A 590 49.50 6.18 11.93
C SER A 590 49.87 6.52 13.38
N PRO A 591 51.04 6.10 13.90
CA PRO A 591 51.51 6.54 15.20
C PRO A 591 52.16 7.92 15.04
N ASP A 592 51.65 8.95 15.71
CA ASP A 592 52.57 9.90 16.35
C ASP A 592 51.93 10.82 17.40
N ASN A 593 52.81 11.16 18.34
CA ASN A 593 52.59 11.91 19.57
C ASN A 593 51.89 13.26 19.39
N SER A 594 50.95 13.58 20.30
CA SER A 594 51.15 14.59 21.34
C SER A 594 49.82 15.11 21.92
N GLY A 595 49.72 15.05 23.26
CA GLY A 595 49.27 16.22 24.02
C GLY A 595 47.79 16.39 24.32
N LYS A 596 47.46 16.01 25.56
CA LYS A 596 46.60 16.71 26.54
C LYS A 596 45.08 16.40 26.56
N GLU A 597 44.70 15.99 27.76
CA GLU A 597 43.37 15.77 28.33
C GLU A 597 42.41 16.97 28.19
N ARG A 598 41.09 16.72 28.24
CA ARG A 598 40.23 17.10 29.39
C ARG A 598 38.77 16.66 29.26
N ASN A 599 38.26 16.09 30.34
CA ASN A 599 36.84 16.01 30.71
C ASN A 599 36.18 17.39 30.70
N ILE A 600 34.90 17.50 30.34
CA ILE A 600 33.90 18.36 31.02
C ILE A 600 32.47 17.87 30.73
N ASN A 601 31.67 18.07 31.77
CA ASN A 601 30.33 17.63 32.11
C ASN A 601 29.15 18.08 31.22
N LYS A 602 28.05 17.36 31.45
CA LYS A 602 26.64 17.62 31.13
C LYS A 602 26.18 19.06 31.45
N ASN A 603 25.55 19.71 30.48
CA ASN A 603 24.28 20.48 30.55
C ASN A 603 24.28 21.61 29.49
N SER A 604 23.39 21.55 28.50
CA SER A 604 22.96 22.75 27.77
C SER A 604 21.59 22.51 27.11
N PHE A 605 20.59 23.27 27.56
CA PHE A 605 19.26 23.33 26.98
C PHE A 605 19.31 24.26 25.75
N LEU A 606 18.87 23.74 24.60
CA LEU A 606 18.63 24.50 23.38
C LEU A 606 17.39 25.37 23.55
N ILE A 607 17.47 26.64 23.15
CA ILE A 607 16.33 27.55 23.10
C ILE A 607 16.27 28.19 21.70
N ILE A 608 15.06 28.36 21.17
CA ILE A 608 14.81 28.99 19.88
C ILE A 608 14.21 30.39 20.15
N GLU A 609 14.93 31.44 19.75
CA GLU A 609 14.42 32.82 19.72
C GLU A 609 14.50 33.32 18.29
N ASN A 610 13.40 33.90 17.78
CA ASN A 610 13.30 34.47 16.44
C ASN A 610 13.85 33.56 15.31
N GLY A 611 13.56 32.26 15.41
CA GLY A 611 13.91 31.29 14.37
C GLY A 611 15.37 30.83 14.33
N VAL A 612 16.21 31.21 15.30
CA VAL A 612 17.61 30.78 15.38
C VAL A 612 17.88 30.05 16.70
N ALA A 613 18.42 28.83 16.60
CA ALA A 613 18.82 28.04 17.76
C ALA A 613 20.10 28.63 18.40
N ARG A 614 20.05 28.98 19.69
CA ARG A 614 21.21 29.53 20.43
C ARG A 614 21.57 28.68 21.65
N ILE A 615 22.87 28.59 21.93
CA ILE A 615 23.41 28.05 23.18
C ILE A 615 23.73 29.23 24.10
N ARG A 616 23.19 29.22 25.33
CA ARG A 616 23.37 30.30 26.31
C ARG A 616 24.87 30.50 26.60
N GLY A 617 25.42 31.68 26.31
CA GLY A 617 26.80 32.07 26.65
C GLY A 617 27.82 32.12 25.50
N LEU A 618 27.43 31.90 24.25
CA LEU A 618 28.31 32.07 23.08
C LEU A 618 27.80 33.20 22.17
N THR A 619 28.56 34.28 22.07
CA THR A 619 28.35 35.35 21.09
C THR A 619 29.14 35.01 19.81
N PRO A 620 28.52 34.95 18.61
CA PRO A 620 29.26 34.66 17.39
C PRO A 620 30.15 35.86 17.01
N ILE A 621 31.46 35.62 16.88
CA ILE A 621 32.37 36.52 16.17
C ILE A 621 32.38 36.04 14.72
N LEU A 622 31.79 36.81 13.81
CA LEU A 622 32.06 36.68 12.38
C LEU A 622 32.13 38.07 11.76
N GLN A 623 33.35 38.50 11.53
CA GLN A 623 33.72 39.54 10.58
C GLN A 623 34.16 38.81 9.31
N MET A 624 33.48 39.04 8.18
CA MET A 624 34.09 38.88 6.86
C MET A 624 33.23 39.57 5.80
N GLU A 625 33.67 40.77 5.43
CA GLU A 625 33.38 41.37 4.14
C GLU A 625 34.09 40.54 3.05
N LYS A 626 33.39 40.22 1.96
CA LYS A 626 33.79 40.63 0.60
C LYS A 626 32.82 40.15 -0.47
N ASN A 627 32.43 41.13 -1.28
CA ASN A 627 31.67 41.06 -2.52
C ASN A 627 32.32 40.12 -3.53
N TRP A 628 31.50 39.32 -4.23
CA TRP A 628 31.82 38.82 -5.56
C TRP A 628 30.56 38.89 -6.43
N THR A 629 30.64 39.68 -7.50
CA THR A 629 29.69 39.76 -8.60
C THR A 629 30.04 38.74 -9.69
N ILE A 630 29.00 38.32 -10.41
CA ILE A 630 28.99 37.35 -11.51
C ILE A 630 29.60 37.97 -12.78
N ASN A 631 30.35 37.17 -13.54
CA ASN A 631 30.47 37.24 -15.00
C ASN A 631 30.36 35.83 -15.57
#